data_AF-Q0DZA4-F1
#
_entry.id   AF-Q0DZA4-F1
#
_cell.length_a   1.000
_cell.length_b   1.000
_cell.length_c   1.000
_cell.angle_alpha   90.00
_cell.angle_beta   90.00
_cell.angle_gamma   90.00
#
_symmetry.space_group_name_H-M   'P 1'
#
loop_
_entity.id
_entity.type
_entity.pdbx_description
1 polymer ?
#
loop_
_entity_poly.entity_id
_entity_poly.type
_entity_poly.pdbx_seq_one_letter_code
_entity_poly.pdbx_strand_id
1 'polypeptide(L)'
;MEPEKSKEAASQPMEADAGGPVDPRELVSSDDEIDYSVEPEFYDPDLDDVDERWVSKQRKGRTSDAVLSCPACFTTLCLDCQRHETYVNQYRAMFVRNCKVKTDQILREGKGKRKNRKGKAADSSTTSEGEKKGAVYHPVCCEVCSTEVGVFDEDEVYHFFNVIPSNS
;
A
#
# COMPACT_ATOMS: atom_id res chain seq x y z
N MET A 1 -11.88 9.68 39.04
CA MET A 1 -13.14 9.08 39.51
C MET A 1 -13.86 8.62 38.26
N GLU A 2 -13.88 7.38 37.81
CA GLU A 2 -13.25 6.08 38.12
C GLU A 2 -13.08 5.36 36.75
N PRO A 3 -12.21 4.33 36.62
CA PRO A 3 -11.97 3.64 35.34
C PRO A 3 -12.66 2.25 35.29
N GLU A 4 -13.31 1.90 34.18
CA GLU A 4 -13.81 0.52 33.91
C GLU A 4 -13.16 0.01 32.61
N LYS A 5 -12.04 -0.72 32.68
CA LYS A 5 -11.85 -2.17 32.93
C LYS A 5 -12.12 -3.03 31.68
N SER A 6 -11.01 -3.28 30.98
CA SER A 6 -10.75 -4.25 29.92
C SER A 6 -11.22 -5.66 30.28
N LYS A 7 -11.89 -6.34 29.34
CA LYS A 7 -12.11 -7.79 29.36
C LYS A 7 -11.12 -8.44 28.39
N GLU A 8 -10.10 -9.09 28.95
CA GLU A 8 -9.22 -10.04 28.28
C GLU A 8 -10.03 -11.27 27.81
N ALA A 9 -10.00 -11.53 26.50
CA ALA A 9 -10.39 -12.83 25.96
C ALA A 9 -9.21 -13.80 26.15
N ALA A 10 -9.33 -14.66 27.16
CA ALA A 10 -8.39 -15.71 27.45
C ALA A 10 -8.38 -16.76 26.33
N SER A 11 -7.30 -16.82 25.55
CA SER A 11 -6.99 -17.96 24.69
C SER A 11 -6.56 -19.14 25.59
N GLN A 12 -7.45 -20.11 25.80
CA GLN A 12 -7.07 -21.38 26.44
C GLN A 12 -6.30 -22.26 25.43
N PRO A 13 -5.25 -22.97 25.87
CA PRO A 13 -4.50 -23.87 25.01
C PRO A 13 -5.35 -25.10 24.67
N MET A 14 -5.38 -25.46 23.39
CA MET A 14 -5.99 -26.70 22.92
C MET A 14 -5.07 -27.86 23.33
N GLU A 15 -5.42 -28.55 24.41
CA GLU A 15 -4.79 -29.81 24.82
C GLU A 15 -5.09 -30.85 23.72
N ALA A 16 -4.04 -31.32 23.05
CA ALA A 16 -4.13 -32.37 22.04
C ALA A 16 -4.30 -33.73 22.72
N ASP A 17 -5.55 -34.13 22.97
CA ASP A 17 -5.86 -35.47 23.48
C ASP A 17 -5.72 -36.53 22.38
N ALA A 18 -4.96 -37.57 22.69
CA ALA A 18 -4.55 -38.62 21.76
C ALA A 18 -5.71 -39.56 21.42
N GLY A 19 -6.43 -39.27 20.34
CA GLY A 19 -7.59 -40.03 19.88
C GLY A 19 -7.28 -41.47 19.47
N GLY A 20 -7.87 -42.42 20.20
CA GLY A 20 -8.03 -43.82 19.77
C GLY A 20 -8.97 -43.97 18.56
N PRO A 21 -9.26 -45.19 18.08
CA PRO A 21 -10.08 -45.42 16.89
C PRO A 21 -11.52 -44.93 17.14
N VAL A 22 -11.85 -43.75 16.59
CA VAL A 22 -13.19 -43.17 16.62
C VAL A 22 -14.07 -43.91 15.60
N ASP A 23 -15.17 -44.52 16.08
CA ASP A 23 -16.16 -45.13 15.21
C ASP A 23 -16.80 -44.03 14.36
N PRO A 24 -16.77 -44.12 13.02
CA PRO A 24 -17.37 -43.10 12.14
C PRO A 24 -18.86 -42.85 12.41
N ARG A 25 -19.55 -43.75 13.12
CA ARG A 25 -20.94 -43.57 13.55
C ARG A 25 -21.11 -42.69 14.80
N GLU A 26 -20.04 -42.41 15.53
CA GLU A 26 -20.06 -41.58 16.75
C GLU A 26 -19.44 -40.19 16.55
N LEU A 27 -19.07 -39.85 15.31
CA LEU A 27 -18.78 -38.46 14.92
C LEU A 27 -20.09 -37.67 14.83
N VAL A 28 -20.71 -37.43 15.99
CA VAL A 28 -21.71 -36.38 16.14
C VAL A 28 -20.96 -35.06 16.06
N SER A 29 -21.22 -34.30 15.01
CA SER A 29 -20.74 -32.92 14.92
C SER A 29 -21.24 -32.20 16.16
N SER A 30 -20.34 -31.61 16.95
CA SER A 30 -20.71 -30.67 18.01
C SER A 30 -21.15 -29.33 17.40
N ASP A 31 -21.87 -29.39 16.28
CA ASP A 31 -22.58 -28.25 15.71
C ASP A 31 -23.79 -28.07 16.61
N ASP A 32 -23.68 -27.12 17.54
CA ASP A 32 -24.79 -26.64 18.34
C ASP A 32 -26.03 -26.49 17.45
N GLU A 33 -27.18 -26.92 17.96
CA GLU A 33 -28.47 -26.79 17.30
C GLU A 33 -28.65 -25.36 16.78
N ILE A 34 -28.62 -25.18 15.46
CA ILE A 34 -28.77 -23.87 14.84
C ILE A 34 -30.16 -23.34 15.20
N ASP A 35 -30.23 -22.37 16.11
CA ASP A 35 -31.47 -21.71 16.49
C ASP A 35 -31.96 -20.80 15.35
N TYR A 36 -32.80 -21.36 14.49
CA TYR A 36 -33.47 -20.62 13.41
C TYR A 36 -34.47 -19.55 13.92
N SER A 37 -34.69 -19.41 15.23
CA SER A 37 -35.51 -18.34 15.81
C SER A 37 -34.76 -17.00 15.85
N VAL A 38 -33.43 -17.02 15.78
CA VAL A 38 -32.60 -15.83 15.60
C VAL A 38 -32.34 -15.69 14.11
N GLU A 39 -32.93 -14.67 13.48
CA GLU A 39 -32.61 -14.33 12.09
C GLU A 39 -31.13 -13.97 12.02
N PRO A 40 -30.30 -14.68 11.24
CA PRO A 40 -28.88 -14.37 11.14
C PRO A 40 -28.72 -12.93 10.66
N GLU A 41 -28.17 -12.06 11.51
CA GLU A 41 -27.79 -10.73 11.07
C GLU A 41 -26.62 -10.91 10.08
N PHE A 42 -26.91 -10.78 8.79
CA PHE A 42 -25.92 -10.92 7.70
C PHE A 42 -24.92 -9.75 7.64
N TYR A 43 -24.85 -8.94 8.70
CA TYR A 43 -23.86 -7.89 8.89
C TYR A 43 -23.33 -7.99 10.33
N ASP A 44 -22.04 -7.69 10.50
CA ASP A 44 -21.41 -7.58 11.81
C ASP A 44 -21.42 -6.09 12.20
N PRO A 45 -22.17 -5.68 13.24
CA PRO A 45 -22.26 -4.28 13.65
C PRO A 45 -20.91 -3.71 14.13
N ASP A 46 -19.97 -4.56 14.54
CA ASP A 46 -18.65 -4.16 15.03
C ASP A 46 -17.57 -4.17 13.94
N LEU A 47 -17.91 -4.56 12.70
CA LEU A 47 -16.95 -4.70 11.60
C LEU A 47 -16.28 -3.37 11.26
N ASP A 48 -17.05 -2.28 11.21
CA ASP A 48 -16.53 -0.93 10.97
C ASP A 48 -15.54 -0.52 12.06
N ASP A 49 -15.84 -0.85 13.31
CA ASP A 49 -15.01 -0.59 14.50
C ASP A 49 -13.69 -1.37 14.45
N VAL A 50 -13.75 -2.64 14.03
CA VAL A 50 -12.57 -3.50 13.85
C VAL A 50 -11.69 -2.96 12.73
N ASP A 51 -12.28 -2.55 11.61
CA ASP A 51 -11.59 -1.99 10.46
C ASP A 51 -10.94 -0.64 10.79
N GLU A 52 -11.62 0.25 11.51
CA GLU A 52 -11.05 1.53 11.96
C GLU A 52 -9.84 1.31 12.87
N ARG A 53 -9.92 0.37 13.81
CA ARG A 53 -8.79 -0.02 14.68
C ARG A 53 -7.64 -0.58 13.86
N TRP A 54 -7.91 -1.39 12.85
CA TRP A 54 -6.88 -1.92 11.95
C TRP A 54 -6.20 -0.80 11.16
N VAL A 55 -6.95 0.12 10.56
CA VAL A 55 -6.41 1.27 9.81
C VAL A 55 -5.56 2.15 10.72
N SER A 56 -6.05 2.46 11.92
CA SER A 56 -5.32 3.24 12.92
C SER A 56 -4.00 2.59 13.31
N LYS A 57 -3.99 1.26 13.48
CA LYS A 57 -2.78 0.48 13.75
C LYS A 57 -1.79 0.52 12.58
N GLN A 58 -2.27 0.44 11.33
CA GLN A 58 -1.41 0.54 10.15
C GLN A 58 -0.80 1.94 9.99
N ARG A 59 -1.58 2.99 10.27
CA ARG A 59 -1.13 4.40 10.19
C ARG A 59 -0.20 4.80 11.34
N LYS A 60 -0.16 4.04 12.43
CA LYS A 60 0.67 4.34 13.62
C LYS A 60 0.43 5.77 14.16
N GLY A 61 -0.80 6.25 14.06
CA GLY A 61 -1.19 7.60 14.50
C GLY A 61 -0.79 8.75 13.56
N ARG A 62 -0.32 8.47 12.35
CA ARG A 62 -0.02 9.51 11.35
C ARG A 62 -1.30 9.96 10.64
N THR A 63 -1.42 11.26 10.42
CA THR A 63 -2.45 11.85 9.57
C THR A 63 -2.01 11.78 8.12
N SER A 64 -2.88 11.29 7.24
CA SER A 64 -2.62 11.25 5.80
C SER A 64 -3.64 12.10 5.05
N ASP A 65 -3.21 12.73 3.96
CA ASP A 65 -4.08 13.59 3.15
C ASP A 65 -5.05 12.78 2.29
N ALA A 66 -4.65 11.57 1.89
CA ALA A 66 -5.46 10.66 1.09
C ALA A 66 -4.98 9.21 1.25
N VAL A 67 -5.84 8.27 0.86
CA VAL A 67 -5.49 6.88 0.54
C VAL A 67 -5.36 6.75 -0.97
N LEU A 68 -4.25 6.21 -1.47
CA LEU A 68 -3.98 6.11 -2.91
C LEU A 68 -4.25 4.69 -3.42
N SER A 69 -5.01 4.60 -4.49
CA SER A 69 -5.34 3.34 -5.17
C SER A 69 -4.83 3.32 -6.61
N CYS A 70 -4.51 2.13 -7.11
CA CYS A 70 -4.08 1.92 -8.49
C CYS A 70 -5.23 2.23 -9.47
N PRO A 71 -4.99 2.98 -10.55
CA PRO A 71 -6.05 3.33 -11.51
C PRO A 71 -6.57 2.14 -12.33
N ALA A 72 -5.80 1.05 -12.45
CA ALA A 72 -6.19 -0.10 -13.27
C ALA A 72 -6.87 -1.20 -12.47
N CYS A 73 -6.32 -1.57 -11.31
CA CYS A 73 -6.82 -2.68 -10.49
C CYS A 73 -7.38 -2.27 -9.13
N PHE A 74 -7.43 -0.96 -8.82
CA PHE A 74 -7.93 -0.40 -7.56
C PHE A 74 -7.21 -0.90 -6.29
N THR A 75 -6.12 -1.65 -6.42
CA THR A 75 -5.30 -2.07 -5.29
C THR A 75 -4.74 -0.86 -4.55
N THR A 76 -4.84 -0.87 -3.22
CA THR A 76 -4.29 0.17 -2.35
C THR A 76 -2.77 0.22 -2.47
N LEU A 77 -2.25 1.37 -2.92
CA LEU A 77 -0.81 1.60 -3.10
C LEU A 77 -0.19 2.32 -1.90
N CYS A 78 -0.96 3.18 -1.22
CA CYS A 78 -0.45 3.96 -0.10
C CYS A 78 -1.56 4.36 0.86
N LEU A 79 -1.31 4.23 2.16
CA LEU A 79 -2.21 4.67 3.24
C LEU A 79 -1.77 6.00 3.89
N ASP A 80 -0.52 6.40 3.64
CA ASP A 80 0.17 7.52 4.29
C ASP A 80 0.89 8.37 3.24
N CYS A 81 0.19 9.38 2.73
CA CYS A 81 0.71 10.29 1.71
C CYS A 81 0.39 11.75 2.04
N GLN A 82 1.25 12.62 1.53
CA GLN A 82 1.11 14.07 1.59
C GLN A 82 0.86 14.62 0.18
N ARG A 83 -0.09 15.52 0.03
CA ARG A 83 -0.38 16.18 -1.24
C ARG A 83 0.77 17.11 -1.63
N HIS A 84 1.15 17.10 -2.90
CA HIS A 84 2.19 18.01 -3.40
C HIS A 84 1.70 19.47 -3.34
N GLU A 85 2.58 20.39 -2.93
CA GLU A 85 2.26 21.81 -2.71
C GLU A 85 1.79 22.50 -4.00
N THR A 86 2.51 22.30 -5.10
CA THR A 86 2.16 22.85 -6.42
C THR A 86 1.05 22.08 -7.16
N TYR A 87 1.10 20.74 -7.13
CA TYR A 87 0.27 19.89 -7.96
C TYR A 87 -0.71 19.10 -7.11
N VAL A 88 -1.94 19.59 -7.11
CA VAL A 88 -3.09 19.04 -6.37
C VAL A 88 -3.34 17.54 -6.62
N ASN A 89 -3.01 17.04 -7.80
CA ASN A 89 -3.19 15.64 -8.21
C ASN A 89 -1.96 14.76 -7.99
N GLN A 90 -0.89 15.30 -7.39
CA GLN A 90 0.32 14.56 -7.09
C GLN A 90 0.47 14.37 -5.59
N TYR A 91 1.03 13.23 -5.21
CA TYR A 91 1.18 12.84 -3.81
C TYR A 91 2.59 12.31 -3.58
N ARG A 92 3.16 12.70 -2.44
CA ARG A 92 4.46 12.23 -1.96
C ARG A 92 4.23 11.24 -0.83
N ALA A 93 4.92 10.12 -0.86
CA ALA A 93 4.85 9.11 0.19
C ALA A 93 6.23 8.55 0.50
N MET A 94 6.42 8.19 1.77
CA MET A 94 7.61 7.45 2.22
C MET A 94 7.36 5.94 2.26
N PHE A 95 6.11 5.54 2.56
CA PHE A 95 5.73 4.15 2.75
C PHE A 95 4.67 3.75 1.74
N VAL A 96 4.98 2.74 0.94
CA VAL A 96 4.10 2.22 -0.11
C VAL A 96 3.83 0.74 0.12
N ARG A 97 2.70 0.27 -0.43
CA ARG A 97 2.32 -1.14 -0.49
C ARG A 97 2.03 -1.50 -1.94
N ASN A 98 2.23 -2.77 -2.29
CA ASN A 98 1.88 -3.30 -3.61
C ASN A 98 2.52 -2.49 -4.76
N CYS A 99 3.74 -1.98 -4.56
CA CYS A 99 4.49 -1.18 -5.52
C CYS A 99 5.86 -1.82 -5.80
N LYS A 100 6.27 -1.84 -7.06
CA LYS A 100 7.58 -2.31 -7.53
C LYS A 100 8.34 -1.17 -8.21
N VAL A 101 9.53 -0.86 -7.72
CA VAL A 101 10.43 0.12 -8.34
C VAL A 101 11.26 -0.57 -9.42
N LYS A 102 11.26 -0.01 -10.64
CA LYS A 102 12.09 -0.48 -11.75
C LYS A 102 13.41 0.29 -11.74
N THR A 103 14.37 -0.17 -10.95
CA THR A 103 15.70 0.47 -10.82
C THR A 103 16.51 0.45 -12.13
N ASP A 104 16.16 -0.42 -13.08
CA ASP A 104 16.81 -0.52 -14.38
C ASP A 104 16.57 0.70 -15.28
N GLN A 105 15.52 1.47 -15.00
CA GLN A 105 15.14 2.64 -15.80
C GLN A 105 15.38 3.91 -15.00
N ILE A 106 16.36 4.70 -15.44
CA ILE A 106 16.66 6.01 -14.86
C ILE A 106 16.06 7.09 -15.76
N LEU A 107 15.01 7.73 -15.29
CA LEU A 107 14.50 8.96 -15.87
C LEU A 107 15.34 10.12 -15.31
N ARG A 108 16.12 10.77 -16.18
CA ARG A 108 16.77 12.04 -15.85
C ARG A 108 15.87 13.16 -16.33
N GLU A 109 15.68 14.20 -15.51
CA GLU A 109 15.08 15.46 -15.97
C GLU A 109 15.94 16.06 -17.09
N GLY A 110 15.61 15.71 -18.33
CA GLY A 110 16.27 16.23 -19.50
C GLY A 110 15.95 17.71 -19.62
N LYS A 111 16.96 18.56 -19.44
CA LYS A 111 16.99 19.87 -20.13
C LYS A 111 16.93 19.58 -21.61
N GLY A 112 15.72 19.45 -22.15
CA GLY A 112 15.43 19.32 -23.56
C GLY A 112 15.87 20.59 -24.27
N LYS A 113 17.18 20.72 -24.54
CA LYS A 113 17.70 21.53 -25.64
C LYS A 113 17.03 20.98 -26.89
N ARG A 114 15.95 21.64 -27.33
CA ARG A 114 15.40 21.51 -28.68
C ARG A 114 16.54 21.83 -29.66
N LYS A 115 17.34 20.82 -30.03
CA LYS A 115 18.36 20.93 -31.07
C LYS A 115 17.62 21.00 -32.40
N ASN A 116 17.52 22.22 -32.92
CA ASN A 116 17.20 22.47 -34.31
C ASN A 116 18.25 21.77 -35.21
N ARG A 117 17.76 21.06 -36.23
CA ARG A 117 18.54 20.29 -37.20
C ARG A 117 19.60 21.15 -37.90
N LYS A 118 20.90 20.92 -37.63
CA LYS A 118 21.98 20.99 -38.66
C LYS A 118 23.34 20.58 -38.07
N GLY A 119 23.99 19.61 -38.70
CA GLY A 119 25.45 19.61 -38.82
C GLY A 119 26.25 18.67 -37.92
N LYS A 120 26.70 17.57 -38.55
CA LYS A 120 28.11 17.13 -38.65
C LYS A 120 28.73 16.38 -37.46
N ALA A 121 29.22 15.18 -37.79
CA ALA A 121 29.94 14.22 -36.98
C ALA A 121 31.34 14.69 -36.53
N ALA A 122 31.71 14.30 -35.31
CA ALA A 122 33.06 14.08 -34.75
C ALA A 122 32.83 13.87 -33.24
N ASP A 123 32.90 12.64 -32.73
CA ASP A 123 34.11 11.97 -32.24
C ASP A 123 34.79 12.71 -31.06
N SER A 124 35.34 11.91 -30.16
CA SER A 124 36.14 12.26 -28.99
C SER A 124 35.40 12.41 -27.65
N SER A 125 35.40 11.28 -26.93
CA SER A 125 35.69 11.21 -25.50
C SER A 125 36.54 12.36 -24.98
N THR A 126 36.16 12.97 -23.86
CA THR A 126 37.00 13.43 -22.72
C THR A 126 36.24 14.51 -21.93
N THR A 127 36.10 14.29 -20.62
CA THR A 127 35.92 15.29 -19.54
C THR A 127 34.78 16.31 -19.58
N SER A 128 33.86 16.20 -18.61
CA SER A 128 33.42 17.37 -17.85
C SER A 128 32.82 16.95 -16.50
N GLU A 129 33.71 16.84 -15.51
CA GLU A 129 33.36 16.99 -14.11
C GLU A 129 32.71 18.38 -13.90
N GLY A 130 31.57 18.46 -13.21
CA GLY A 130 30.98 19.74 -12.78
C GLY A 130 29.61 20.14 -13.35
N GLU A 131 28.87 19.24 -13.99
CA GLU A 131 27.49 19.53 -14.44
C GLU A 131 26.46 19.06 -13.41
N LYS A 132 25.66 20.02 -12.89
CA LYS A 132 24.50 19.84 -12.01
C LYS A 132 23.86 18.46 -12.19
N LYS A 133 24.09 17.53 -11.25
CA LYS A 133 23.46 16.21 -11.23
C LYS A 133 21.95 16.43 -11.25
N GLY A 134 21.32 16.23 -12.41
CA GLY A 134 19.87 16.23 -12.50
C GLY A 134 19.34 15.08 -11.66
N ALA A 135 18.23 15.29 -10.96
CA ALA A 135 17.63 14.27 -10.12
C ALA A 135 17.33 13.00 -10.93
N VAL A 136 17.71 11.84 -10.36
CA VAL A 136 17.48 10.53 -10.93
C VAL A 136 16.17 9.96 -10.38
N TYR A 137 15.23 9.72 -11.29
CA TYR A 137 13.93 9.15 -10.96
C TYR A 137 13.80 7.72 -11.49
N HIS A 138 13.37 6.79 -10.65
CA HIS A 138 13.08 5.41 -11.03
C HIS A 138 11.57 5.18 -11.13
N PRO A 139 11.03 4.64 -12.23
CA PRO A 139 9.59 4.44 -12.37
C PRO A 139 9.06 3.40 -11.37
N VAL A 140 7.89 3.69 -10.82
CA VAL A 140 7.18 2.89 -9.83
C VAL A 140 5.94 2.31 -10.50
N CYS A 141 5.80 0.99 -10.43
CA CYS A 141 4.66 0.28 -10.99
C CYS A 141 3.87 -0.42 -9.88
N CYS A 142 2.56 -0.59 -10.07
CA CYS A 142 1.76 -1.47 -9.23
C CYS A 142 2.26 -2.92 -9.37
N GLU A 143 2.41 -3.61 -8.26
CA GLU A 143 2.85 -5.00 -8.22
C GLU A 143 1.83 -5.96 -8.85
N VAL A 144 0.53 -5.66 -8.72
CA VAL A 144 -0.56 -6.53 -9.16
C VAL A 144 -0.79 -6.46 -10.67
N CYS A 145 -0.90 -5.25 -11.23
CA CYS A 145 -1.24 -5.07 -12.65
C CYS A 145 -0.09 -4.49 -13.49
N SER A 146 1.07 -4.20 -12.89
CA SER A 146 2.24 -3.60 -13.56
C SER A 146 2.02 -2.21 -14.18
N THR A 147 0.91 -1.54 -13.84
CA THR A 147 0.63 -0.16 -14.28
C THR A 147 1.60 0.81 -13.64
N GLU A 148 2.14 1.76 -14.42
CA GLU A 148 2.99 2.84 -13.90
C GLU A 148 2.17 3.86 -13.12
N VAL A 149 2.54 4.06 -11.86
CA VAL A 149 1.77 4.86 -10.88
C VAL A 149 2.55 6.09 -10.40
N GLY A 150 3.88 6.10 -10.58
CA GLY A 150 4.72 7.17 -10.08
C GLY A 150 6.20 7.00 -10.41
N VAL A 151 7.02 7.81 -9.75
CA VAL A 151 8.49 7.72 -9.76
C VAL A 151 9.05 7.74 -8.35
N PHE A 152 10.27 7.24 -8.17
CA PHE A 152 11.00 7.15 -6.92
C PHE A 152 12.29 7.96 -7.05
N ASP A 153 12.47 8.94 -6.17
CA ASP A 153 13.59 9.89 -6.20
C ASP A 153 14.80 9.37 -5.38
N GLU A 154 15.93 10.10 -5.45
CA GLU A 154 17.16 9.81 -4.69
C GLU A 154 16.97 9.97 -3.17
N ASP A 155 16.03 10.81 -2.73
CA ASP A 155 15.69 11.05 -1.32
C ASP A 155 14.77 9.96 -0.71
N GLU A 156 14.64 8.81 -1.38
CA GLU A 156 13.76 7.70 -0.99
C GLU A 156 12.27 8.08 -0.91
N VAL A 157 11.85 9.07 -1.69
CA VAL A 157 10.47 9.56 -1.76
C VAL A 157 9.77 9.00 -3.00
N TYR A 158 8.57 8.47 -2.82
CA TYR A 158 7.67 8.09 -3.91
C TYR A 158 6.82 9.28 -4.33
N HIS A 159 6.85 9.61 -5.61
CA HIS A 159 6.04 10.64 -6.25
C HIS A 159 4.97 9.99 -7.13
N PHE A 160 3.73 10.01 -6.67
CA PHE A 160 2.58 9.47 -7.39
C PHE A 160 1.88 10.57 -8.19
N PHE A 161 1.57 10.29 -9.46
CA PHE A 161 0.84 11.20 -10.35
C PHE A 161 -0.26 10.51 -11.17
N ASN A 162 -0.29 9.17 -11.20
CA ASN A 162 -1.31 8.38 -11.89
C ASN A 162 -2.01 7.45 -10.89
N VAL A 163 -2.69 8.05 -9.92
CA VAL A 163 -3.34 7.38 -8.79
C VAL A 163 -4.75 7.92 -8.56
N ILE A 164 -5.60 7.09 -7.94
CA ILE A 164 -6.93 7.49 -7.50
C ILE A 164 -6.85 7.81 -6.01
N PRO A 165 -6.98 9.08 -5.60
CA PRO A 165 -7.05 9.45 -4.19
C PRO A 165 -8.46 9.25 -3.64
N SER A 166 -8.58 8.55 -2.53
CA SER A 166 -9.77 8.50 -1.68
C SER A 166 -9.52 9.34 -0.45
N ASN A 167 -10.49 10.20 -0.08
CA ASN A 167 -10.42 10.94 1.17
C ASN A 167 -10.50 9.95 2.34
N SER A 168 -9.68 10.21 3.36
CA SER A 168 -9.82 9.56 4.66
C SER A 168 -10.83 10.32 5.54
#